data_AF-A0A9X2DPN1-F1
#
_entry.id   AF-A0A9X2DPN1-F1
#
_cell.length_a   1.000
_cell.length_b   1.000
_cell.length_c   1.000
_cell.angle_alpha   90.00
_cell.angle_beta   90.00
_cell.angle_gamma   90.00
#
_symmetry.space_group_name_H-M   'P 1'
#
loop_
_entity.id
_entity.type
_entity.pdbx_description
1 polymer ?
#
loop_
_entity_poly.entity_id
_entity_poly.type
_entity_poly.pdbx_seq_one_letter_code
_entity_poly.pdbx_strand_id
1 'polypeptide(L)' 'MNDVKYVAKRSKRPDGWYAEVIREVNGVAEKVFEKKCLNEDVAAGIAGYEVKRRLQNRRLVH' A
#
# COMPACT_ATOMS: atom_id res chain seq x y z
N MET A 1 -16.61 7.25 13.01
CA MET A 1 -15.31 6.54 12.94
C MET A 1 -14.80 6.71 11.52
N ASN A 2 -13.58 7.22 11.32
CA ASN A 2 -13.01 7.26 9.97
C ASN A 2 -12.50 5.85 9.64
N ASP A 3 -13.31 5.05 8.94
CA ASP A 3 -12.91 3.76 8.39
C ASP A 3 -11.83 3.98 7.34
N VAL A 4 -10.58 3.93 7.78
CA VAL A 4 -9.43 4.02 6.88
C VAL A 4 -8.94 2.64 6.57
N LYS A 5 -9.04 2.28 5.29
CA LYS A 5 -8.59 1.02 4.77
C LYS A 5 -7.32 1.24 3.95
N TYR A 6 -6.34 0.37 4.12
CA TYR A 6 -5.17 0.34 3.26
C TYR A 6 -5.21 -0.92 2.40
N VAL A 7 -5.07 -0.75 1.10
CA VAL A 7 -5.12 -1.81 0.10
C VAL A 7 -3.76 -1.89 -0.59
N ALA A 8 -3.11 -3.05 -0.48
CA ALA A 8 -1.91 -3.36 -1.22
C ALA A 8 -2.29 -3.69 -2.67
N LYS A 9 -1.68 -3.00 -3.63
CA LYS A 9 -1.79 -3.29 -5.06
C LYS A 9 -0.40 -3.52 -5.65
N ARG A 10 -0.38 -4.32 -6.71
CA ARG A 10 0.80 -4.56 -7.54
C ARG A 10 0.45 -4.24 -8.98
N SER A 11 1.32 -3.51 -9.65
CA SER A 11 1.14 -3.12 -11.04
C SER A 11 2.35 -3.49 -11.86
N LYS A 12 2.12 -4.10 -13.02
CA LYS A 12 3.15 -4.38 -14.02
C LYS A 12 3.17 -3.24 -15.01
N ARG A 13 4.31 -2.55 -15.10
CA ARG A 13 4.59 -1.50 -16.09
C ARG A 13 5.65 -2.00 -17.08
N PRO A 14 5.78 -1.40 -18.27
CA PRO A 14 6.79 -1.81 -19.24
C PRO A 14 8.23 -1.72 -18.70
N ASP A 15 8.49 -0.86 -17.72
CA ASP A 15 9.80 -0.65 -17.12
C ASP A 15 10.07 -1.55 -15.88
N GLY A 16 9.07 -2.29 -15.39
CA GLY A 16 9.19 -3.17 -14.23
C GLY A 16 7.92 -3.34 -13.39
N TRP A 17 8.09 -3.93 -12.21
CA TRP A 17 6.99 -4.14 -11.26
C TRP A 17 6.90 -2.99 -10.25
N TYR A 18 5.70 -2.68 -9.80
CA TYR A 18 5.44 -1.62 -8.84
C TYR A 18 4.61 -2.12 -7.67
N ALA A 19 5.07 -1.81 -6.47
CA ALA A 19 4.30 -1.93 -5.24
C ALA A 19 3.54 -0.62 -5.02
N GLU A 20 2.22 -0.70 -4.88
CA GLU A 20 1.35 0.45 -4.66
C GLU A 20 0.53 0.22 -3.39
N VAL A 21 0.32 1.27 -2.61
CA VAL A 21 -0.62 1.24 -1.49
C VAL A 21 -1.64 2.34 -1.69
N ILE A 22 -2.90 1.93 -1.70
CA ILE A 22 -4.04 2.83 -1.77
C ILE A 22 -4.65 2.91 -0.38
N ARG A 23 -4.87 4.13 0.08
CA ARG A 23 -5.58 4.44 1.30
C ARG A 23 -6.97 4.89 0.92
N GLU A 24 -7.98 4.17 1.39
CA GLU A 24 -9.38 4.57 1.25
C GLU A 24 -9.83 5.25 2.54
N VAL A 25 -10.32 6.49 2.45
CA VAL A 25 -10.87 7.26 3.57
C VAL A 25 -12.19 7.88 3.11
N ASN A 26 -13.30 7.54 3.78
CA ASN A 26 -14.62 8.12 3.47
C ASN A 26 -14.99 8.04 1.96
N GLY A 27 -14.67 6.93 1.30
CA GLY A 27 -14.93 6.71 -0.13
C GLY A 27 -13.89 7.33 -1.09
N VAL A 28 -12.88 8.04 -0.58
CA VAL A 28 -11.79 8.59 -1.39
C VAL A 28 -10.62 7.60 -1.40
N ALA A 29 -10.28 7.07 -2.58
CA ALA A 29 -9.12 6.22 -2.78
C ALA A 29 -7.89 7.07 -3.17
N GLU A 30 -6.94 7.20 -2.25
CA GLU A 30 -5.72 7.97 -2.43
C GLU A 30 -4.49 7.06 -2.52
N LYS A 31 -3.63 7.26 -3.50
CA LYS A 31 -2.36 6.54 -3.58
C LYS A 31 -1.36 7.16 -2.60
N VAL A 32 -0.98 6.40 -1.57
CA VAL A 32 -0.09 6.88 -0.50
C VAL A 32 1.31 6.27 -0.55
N PHE A 33 1.52 5.31 -1.45
CA PHE A 33 2.81 4.67 -1.66
C PHE A 33 2.89 4.14 -3.08
N GLU A 34 4.05 4.36 -3.71
CA GLU A 34 4.43 3.74 -4.96
C GLU A 34 5.94 3.49 -4.92
N LYS A 35 6.36 2.26 -5.21
CA LYS A 35 7.79 1.92 -5.29
C LYS A 35 8.05 0.93 -6.42
N LYS A 36 9.01 1.28 -7.27
CA LYS A 36 9.52 0.38 -8.30
C LYS A 36 10.26 -0.80 -7.66
N CYS A 37 9.97 -1.99 -8.13
CA CYS A 37 10.42 -3.27 -7.61
C CYS A 37 11.05 -4.10 -8.72
N LEU A 38 11.95 -5.00 -8.32
CA LEU A 38 12.67 -5.89 -9.23
C LEU A 38 11.75 -6.95 -9.85
N ASN A 39 10.81 -7.49 -9.07
CA ASN A 39 9.90 -8.55 -9.50
C ASN A 39 8.53 -8.45 -8.78
N GLU A 40 7.59 -9.33 -9.16
CA GLU A 40 6.23 -9.37 -8.61
C GLU A 40 6.22 -9.71 -7.12
N ASP A 41 7.03 -10.67 -6.70
CA ASP A 41 7.08 -11.17 -5.32
C ASP A 41 7.52 -10.07 -4.34
N VAL A 42 8.60 -9.35 -4.70
CA VAL A 42 9.08 -8.18 -3.98
C VAL A 42 8.02 -7.08 -3.96
N ALA A 43 7.31 -6.86 -5.07
CA ALA A 43 6.24 -5.85 -5.11
C ALA A 43 5.09 -6.20 -4.15
N ALA A 44 4.67 -7.47 -4.12
CA ALA A 44 3.64 -7.95 -3.19
C ALA A 44 4.11 -7.88 -1.73
N GLY A 45 5.35 -8.28 -1.45
CA GLY A 45 5.95 -8.22 -0.12
C GLY A 45 6.03 -6.79 0.42
N ILE A 46 6.53 -5.84 -0.40
CA ILE A 46 6.64 -4.43 -0.01
C ILE A 46 5.26 -3.80 0.21
N ALA A 47 4.31 -4.02 -0.72
CA ALA A 47 2.97 -3.46 -0.58
C ALA A 47 2.26 -4.01 0.68
N GLY A 48 2.37 -5.31 0.94
CA GLY A 48 1.81 -5.94 2.14
C GLY A 48 2.48 -5.47 3.44
N TYR A 49 3.80 -5.33 3.44
CA TYR A 49 4.54 -4.79 4.58
C TYR A 49 4.14 -3.34 4.89
N GLU A 50 4.05 -2.48 3.87
CA GLU A 50 3.65 -1.07 4.02
C GLU A 50 2.22 -0.91 4.54
N VAL A 51 1.29 -1.77 4.11
CA VAL A 51 -0.06 -1.83 4.67
C VAL A 51 -0.02 -2.19 6.15
N LYS A 52 0.68 -3.27 6.53
CA LYS A 52 0.81 -3.70 7.93
C LYS A 52 1.46 -2.62 8.79
N ARG A 53 2.54 -1.98 8.32
CA ARG A 53 3.24 -0.91 9.05
C ARG A 53 2.31 0.29 9.31
N ARG A 54 1.53 0.71 8.30
CA ARG A 54 0.57 1.82 8.47
C ARG A 54 -0.59 1.48 9.39
N LEU A 55 -1.07 0.24 9.38
CA LEU A 55 -2.10 -0.25 10.30
C LEU A 55 -1.56 -0.32 11.75
N GLN A 56 -0.33 -0.79 11.95
CA GLN A 56 0.30 -0.82 13.27
C GLN A 56 0.57 0.57 13.83
N ASN A 57 1.06 1.51 13.00
CA ASN A 57 1.27 2.89 13.44
C ASN A 57 -0.03 3.57 13.89
N ARG A 58 -1.19 3.23 13.32
CA ARG A 58 -2.49 3.74 13.82
C ARG A 58 -2.85 3.23 15.20
N ARG A 59 -2.39 2.04 15.57
CA ARG A 59 -2.71 1.40 16.85
C ARG A 59 -1.87 1.95 18.01
N LEU A 60 -0.74 2.61 17.72
CA LEU A 60 0.19 3.17 18.72
C LEU A 60 -0.11 4.63 19.11
N VAL A 61 -1.05 5.30 18.46
CA VAL A 61 -1.40 6.72 18.74
C VAL A 61 -2.67 6.84 19.59
N HIS A 62 -3.05 5.79 20.32
CA HIS A 62 -4.22 5.79 21.22
C HIS A 62 -3.83 5.49 22.65
#